data_AF-C7BJ48-F1
#
_entry.id   AF-C7BJ48-F1
#
_cell.length_a   1.000
_cell.length_b   1.000
_cell.length_c   1.000
_cell.angle_alpha   90.00
_cell.angle_beta   90.00
_cell.angle_gamma   90.00
#
_symmetry.space_group_name_H-M   'P 1'
#
loop_
_entity.id
_entity.type
_entity.pdbx_description
1 polymer ?
#
loop_
_entity_poly.entity_id
_entity_poly.type
_entity_poly.pdbx_seq_one_letter_code
_entity_poly.pdbx_strand_id
1 'polypeptide(L)' 'MKNQDWHPADIIAELKKRGTSLAAVSRKAGLASSTLANTLQRRWPKGQQLIADALDRDPTEIWPSRYIR' A
#
# COMPACT_ATOMS: atom_id res chain seq x y z
N MET A 1 -3.04 1.43 22.34
CA MET A 1 -3.65 0.52 21.35
C MET A 1 -2.76 0.53 20.10
N LYS A 2 -2.51 -0.62 19.48
CA LYS A 2 -1.44 -0.80 18.48
C LYS A 2 -1.77 -0.06 17.17
N ASN A 3 -1.35 1.20 17.04
CA ASN A 3 -1.29 1.93 15.76
C ASN A 3 -0.13 1.40 14.92
N GLN A 4 -0.14 0.10 14.63
CA GLN A 4 0.96 -0.55 13.93
C GLN A 4 0.60 -0.67 12.46
N ASP A 5 1.43 -0.04 11.62
CA ASP A 5 1.34 -0.18 10.17
C ASP A 5 1.37 -1.66 9.80
N TRP A 6 0.61 -2.04 8.76
CA TRP A 6 0.63 -3.40 8.22
C TRP A 6 2.04 -3.80 7.84
N HIS A 7 2.37 -5.07 8.05
CA HIS A 7 3.64 -5.59 7.60
C HIS A 7 3.67 -5.57 6.05
N PRO A 8 4.79 -5.18 5.41
CA PRO A 8 4.90 -5.19 3.95
C PRO A 8 4.50 -6.52 3.30
N ALA A 9 4.80 -7.64 3.96
CA ALA A 9 4.42 -8.97 3.48
C ALA A 9 2.90 -9.20 3.50
N ASP A 10 2.17 -8.65 4.49
CA ASP A 10 0.71 -8.78 4.59
C ASP A 10 0.02 -8.01 3.46
N ILE A 11 0.52 -6.80 3.15
CA ILE A 11 0.05 -6.01 2.01
C ILE A 11 0.25 -6.78 0.70
N ILE A 12 1.42 -7.37 0.49
CA ILE A 12 1.72 -8.17 -0.70
C ILE A 12 0.84 -9.43 -0.76
N ALA A 13 0.66 -10.12 0.36
CA ALA A 13 -0.18 -11.32 0.45
C ALA A 13 -1.64 -10.98 0.13
N GLU A 14 -2.15 -9.87 0.67
CA GLU A 14 -3.52 -9.42 0.43
C GLU A 14 -3.75 -8.98 -1.02
N LEU A 15 -2.80 -8.25 -1.62
CA LEU A 15 -2.82 -7.95 -3.06
C LEU A 15 -2.86 -9.24 -3.88
N LYS A 16 -2.04 -10.24 -3.51
CA LYS A 16 -1.99 -11.53 -4.19
C LYS A 16 -3.29 -12.32 -4.05
N LYS A 17 -3.93 -12.31 -2.87
CA LYS A 17 -5.26 -12.93 -2.66
C LYS A 17 -6.33 -12.33 -3.57
N ARG A 18 -6.23 -11.03 -3.88
CA ARG A 18 -7.10 -10.32 -4.82
C ARG A 18 -6.72 -10.51 -6.29
N GLY A 19 -5.69 -11.32 -6.59
CA GLY A 19 -5.20 -11.53 -7.94
C GLY A 19 -4.41 -10.35 -8.52
N THR A 20 -3.98 -9.40 -7.68
CA THR A 20 -3.17 -8.25 -8.10
C THR A 20 -1.77 -8.30 -7.46
N SER A 21 -0.89 -7.37 -7.87
CA SER A 21 0.46 -7.24 -7.33
C SER A 21 0.88 -5.78 -7.31
N LEU A 22 1.87 -5.41 -6.48
CA LEU A 22 2.41 -4.05 -6.46
C LEU A 22 2.84 -3.57 -7.85
N ALA A 23 3.44 -4.44 -8.65
CA ALA A 23 3.84 -4.13 -10.02
C ALA A 23 2.63 -3.93 -10.95
N ALA A 24 1.53 -4.66 -10.75
CA ALA A 24 0.30 -4.47 -11.51
C ALA A 24 -0.39 -3.14 -11.13
N VAL A 25 -0.47 -2.83 -9.84
CA VAL A 25 -0.98 -1.54 -9.34
C VAL A 25 -0.14 -0.39 -9.89
N SER A 26 1.18 -0.53 -9.90
CA SER A 26 2.09 0.48 -10.44
C SER A 26 1.88 0.73 -11.93
N ARG A 27 1.74 -0.34 -12.71
CA ARG A 27 1.43 -0.24 -14.15
C ARG A 27 0.08 0.43 -14.39
N LYS A 28 -0.94 0.10 -13.59
CA LYS A 28 -2.26 0.73 -13.67
C LYS A 28 -2.20 2.23 -13.35
N ALA A 29 -1.31 2.64 -12.46
CA ALA A 29 -1.08 4.03 -12.11
C ALA A 29 -0.14 4.78 -13.08
N GLY A 30 0.39 4.12 -14.13
CA GLY A 30 1.36 4.71 -15.05
C GLY A 30 2.75 4.95 -14.45
N LEU A 31 3.07 4.28 -13.34
CA LEU A 31 4.33 4.42 -12.62
C LEU A 31 5.26 3.22 -12.85
N ALA A 32 6.57 3.45 -12.76
CA ALA A 32 7.54 2.37 -12.83
C ALA A 32 7.31 1.35 -11.72
N SER A 33 7.40 0.05 -12.03
CA SER A 33 7.06 -1.06 -11.12
C SER A 33 7.75 -1.01 -9.74
N SER A 34 8.88 -0.31 -9.63
CA SER A 34 9.64 -0.09 -8.38
C SER A 34 9.17 1.11 -7.57
N THR A 35 8.46 2.07 -8.17
CA THR A 35 8.01 3.29 -7.49
C THR A 35 7.08 2.97 -6.33
N LEU A 36 6.16 2.02 -6.52
CA LEU A 36 5.21 1.58 -5.49
C LEU A 36 5.84 0.73 -4.38
N ALA A 37 6.95 0.04 -4.66
CA ALA A 37 7.70 -0.66 -3.62
C ALA A 37 8.31 0.31 -2.60
N ASN A 38 8.71 1.51 -3.04
CA ASN A 38 9.25 2.55 -2.15
C ASN A 38 8.23 3.01 -1.10
N THR A 39 6.92 2.89 -1.36
CA THR A 39 5.84 3.21 -0.42
C THR A 39 5.94 2.43 0.89
N LEU A 40 6.47 1.21 0.82
CA LEU A 40 6.59 0.32 1.99
C LEU A 40 7.70 0.80 2.93
N GLN A 41 8.71 1.48 2.40
CA GLN A 41 9.86 1.96 3.17
C GLN A 41 9.78 3.46 3.50
N ARG A 42 9.19 4.27 2.61
CA ARG A 42 9.14 5.73 2.72
C ARG A 42 7.71 6.23 2.85
N ARG A 43 7.54 7.35 3.57
CA ARG A 43 6.25 8.03 3.76
C ARG A 43 5.86 8.68 2.43
N TRP A 44 5.05 7.99 1.63
CA TRP A 44 4.61 8.45 0.32
C TRP A 44 3.08 8.33 0.21
N PRO A 45 2.33 9.40 0.56
CA PRO A 45 0.87 9.35 0.68
C PRO A 45 0.15 8.93 -0.60
N LYS A 46 0.63 9.37 -1.78
CA LYS A 46 0.03 8.98 -3.07
C LYS A 46 0.17 7.48 -3.34
N GLY A 47 1.33 6.89 -3.03
CA GLY A 47 1.54 5.46 -3.18
C GLY A 47 0.69 4.64 -2.22
N GLN A 48 0.52 5.14 -0.98
CA GLN A 48 -0.33 4.51 0.03
C GLN A 48 -1.77 4.47 -0.45
N GLN A 49 -2.26 5.59 -1.00
CA GLN A 49 -3.60 5.68 -1.56
C GLN A 49 -3.81 4.72 -2.73
N LEU A 50 -2.85 4.61 -3.67
CA LEU A 50 -2.94 3.64 -4.77
C LEU A 50 -3.02 2.17 -4.31
N ILE A 51 -2.28 1.81 -3.25
CA ILE A 51 -2.35 0.47 -2.66
C ILE A 51 -3.69 0.27 -1.96
N ALA A 52 -4.13 1.26 -1.19
CA ALA A 52 -5.38 1.24 -0.46
C ALA A 52 -6.58 1.10 -1.41
N ASP A 53 -6.60 1.87 -2.49
CA ASP A 53 -7.59 1.78 -3.58
C ASP A 53 -7.58 0.39 -4.22
N ALA A 54 -6.40 -0.21 -4.46
CA ALA A 54 -6.29 -1.56 -5.00
C ALA A 54 -6.78 -2.65 -4.01
N LEU A 55 -6.73 -2.34 -2.72
CA LEU A 55 -7.22 -3.17 -1.63
C LEU A 55 -8.64 -2.80 -1.19
N ASP A 56 -9.30 -1.84 -1.86
CA ASP A 56 -10.62 -1.32 -1.49
C ASP A 56 -10.73 -1.04 0.02
N ARG A 57 -9.71 -0.37 0.56
CA ARG A 57 -9.57 -0.01 1.98
C ARG A 57 -9.07 1.42 2.09
N ASP A 58 -9.20 1.99 3.28
CA ASP A 58 -8.65 3.31 3.54
C ASP A 58 -7.14 3.22 3.87
N PRO A 59 -6.29 4.14 3.37
CA PRO A 59 -4.85 4.14 3.69
C PRO A 59 -4.57 4.28 5.20
N THR A 60 -5.50 4.85 5.98
CA THR A 60 -5.41 4.94 7.45
C THR A 60 -5.58 3.58 8.13
N GLU A 61 -6.27 2.61 7.52
CA GLU A 61 -6.39 1.24 8.05
C GLU A 61 -5.10 0.44 7.87
N ILE A 62 -4.38 0.71 6.79
CA ILE A 62 -3.13 0.03 6.45
C ILE A 62 -1.94 0.69 7.17
N TRP A 63 -1.93 2.02 7.23
CA TRP A 63 -0.87 2.81 7.86
C TRP A 63 -1.40 3.77 8.95
N PRO A 64 -2.02 3.27 10.03
CA PRO A 64 -2.58 4.11 11.08
C PRO A 64 -1.53 5.05 11.71
N SER A 65 -0.27 4.64 11.82
CA SER A 65 0.83 5.46 12.36
C SER A 65 1.16 6.70 11.52
N ARG A 66 0.69 6.74 10.27
CA ARG A 66 1.00 7.81 9.32
C ARG A 66 -0.08 8.88 9.24
N TYR A 67 -1.27 8.58 9.75
CA TYR A 67 -2.44 9.45 9.64
C TYR A 67 -3.07 9.80 11.00
N ILE A 68 -2.88 8.96 12.02
CA ILE A 68 -3.34 9.28 13.38
C ILE A 68 -2.33 10.24 14.01
N ARG A 69 -2.82 11.41 14.43
CA ARG A 69 -2.08 12.42 15.19
C ARG A 69 -2.43 12.33 16.66
#